data_AF-A0A8S0YIS8-F1
#
_entry.id   AF-A0A8S0YIS8-F1
#
_cell.length_a   1.000
_cell.length_b   1.000
_cell.length_c   1.000
_cell.angle_alpha   90.00
_cell.angle_beta   90.00
_cell.angle_gamma   90.00
#
_symmetry.space_group_name_H-M   'P 1'
#
loop_
_entity.id
_entity.type
_entity.pdbx_description
1 polymer ?
#
loop_
_entity_poly.entity_id
_entity_poly.type
_entity_poly.pdbx_seq_one_letter_code
_entity_poly.pdbx_strand_id
1 'polypeptide(L)'
;MKKNINKIILYIVNTVFGIITIAPILYALAVSFMPPEQIFSYPPKLIPKELYLNNYTDALNAAPIMKFIVNSFVVSLGVTIGEIFTSCLAAFSFSFFDFKGKKVLRYCL
;
A
#
# COMPACT_ATOMS: atom_id res chain seq x y z
N MET A 1 30.65 16.48 -17.50
CA MET A 1 29.79 15.64 -18.37
C MET A 1 29.39 14.28 -17.76
N LYS A 2 30.29 13.49 -17.14
CA LYS A 2 29.97 12.19 -16.48
C LYS A 2 28.81 12.23 -15.45
N LYS A 3 28.68 13.32 -14.69
CA LYS A 3 27.65 13.48 -13.64
C LYS A 3 26.21 13.54 -14.20
N ASN A 4 26.03 13.96 -15.45
CA ASN A 4 24.71 14.02 -16.08
C ASN A 4 24.29 12.66 -16.66
N ILE A 5 25.25 11.87 -17.17
CA ILE A 5 25.01 10.50 -17.65
C ILE A 5 24.55 9.61 -16.50
N ASN A 6 25.21 9.68 -15.33
CA ASN A 6 24.80 8.90 -14.15
C ASN A 6 23.38 9.26 -13.67
N LYS A 7 22.98 10.53 -13.75
CA LYS A 7 21.60 10.94 -13.40
C LYS A 7 20.57 10.40 -14.39
N ILE A 8 20.87 10.47 -15.69
CA ILE A 8 19.98 9.93 -16.73
C ILE A 8 19.80 8.42 -16.56
N ILE A 9 20.88 7.69 -16.32
CA ILE A 9 20.83 6.25 -16.02
C ILE A 9 19.98 5.98 -14.77
N LEU A 10 20.19 6.74 -13.70
CA LEU A 10 19.44 6.57 -12.45
C LEU A 10 17.94 6.83 -12.66
N TYR A 11 17.56 7.85 -13.43
CA TYR A 11 16.16 8.10 -13.76
C TYR A 11 15.56 6.98 -14.60
N ILE A 12 16.24 6.52 -15.65
CA ILE A 12 15.75 5.41 -16.49
C ILE A 12 15.54 4.15 -15.66
N VAL A 13 16.53 3.78 -14.85
CA VAL A 13 16.44 2.61 -13.96
C VAL A 13 15.28 2.77 -12.98
N ASN A 14 15.16 3.91 -12.30
CA ASN A 14 14.08 4.14 -11.36
C ASN A 14 12.68 4.09 -12.03
N THR A 15 12.55 4.63 -13.24
CA THR A 15 11.30 4.56 -14.01
C THR A 15 10.97 3.11 -14.39
N VAL A 16 11.96 2.32 -14.83
CA VAL A 16 11.75 0.89 -15.16
C VAL A 16 11.31 0.11 -13.92
N PHE A 17 11.99 0.29 -12.78
CA PHE A 17 11.59 -0.34 -11.52
C PHE A 17 10.20 0.10 -11.06
N GLY A 18 9.87 1.39 -11.23
CA GLY A 18 8.53 1.90 -10.96
C GLY A 18 7.46 1.23 -11.81
N ILE A 19 7.70 1.08 -13.12
CA ILE A 19 6.78 0.40 -14.04
C ILE A 19 6.61 -1.06 -13.65
N ILE A 20 7.69 -1.78 -13.36
CA ILE A 20 7.63 -3.20 -12.95
C ILE A 20 6.83 -3.36 -11.65
N THR A 21 6.97 -2.43 -10.71
CA THR A 21 6.26 -2.45 -9.42
C THR A 21 4.76 -2.16 -9.59
N ILE A 22 4.41 -1.27 -10.53
CA ILE A 22 3.02 -0.88 -10.81
C ILE A 22 2.33 -1.89 -11.74
N ALA A 23 3.07 -2.59 -12.60
CA ALA A 23 2.54 -3.58 -13.54
C ALA A 23 1.59 -4.62 -12.90
N PRO A 24 1.91 -5.30 -11.78
CA PRO A 24 0.99 -6.25 -11.16
C PRO A 24 -0.28 -5.58 -10.63
N ILE A 25 -0.19 -4.32 -10.16
CA ILE A 25 -1.35 -3.55 -9.69
C ILE A 25 -2.28 -3.23 -10.88
N LEU A 26 -1.71 -2.77 -12.00
CA LEU A 26 -2.48 -2.51 -13.22
C LEU A 26 -3.11 -3.78 -13.78
N TYR A 27 -2.41 -4.90 -13.72
CA TYR A 27 -2.96 -6.19 -14.13
C TYR A 27 -4.11 -6.65 -13.23
N ALA A 28 -3.96 -6.51 -11.90
CA ALA A 28 -5.04 -6.83 -10.96
C ALA A 28 -6.30 -5.98 -11.22
N LEU A 29 -6.12 -4.69 -11.54
CA LEU A 29 -7.22 -3.82 -11.96
C LEU A 29 -7.83 -4.27 -13.29
N ALA A 30 -7.02 -4.67 -14.28
CA ALA A 30 -7.56 -5.20 -15.53
C ALA A 30 -8.41 -6.46 -15.31
N VAL A 31 -7.94 -7.37 -14.45
CA VAL A 31 -8.64 -8.61 -14.09
C VAL A 31 -9.94 -8.33 -13.33
N SER A 32 -10.01 -7.31 -12.48
CA SER A 32 -11.26 -7.00 -11.75
C SER A 32 -12.42 -6.63 -12.67
N PHE A 33 -12.13 -6.15 -13.88
CA PHE A 33 -13.13 -5.83 -14.92
C PHE A 33 -13.31 -6.94 -15.97
N MET A 34 -12.62 -8.08 -15.89
CA MET A 34 -12.76 -9.19 -16.84
C MET A 34 -13.87 -10.16 -16.43
N PRO A 35 -14.69 -10.66 -17.37
CA PRO A 35 -15.62 -11.74 -17.07
C PRO A 35 -14.86 -13.04 -16.72
N PRO A 36 -15.42 -13.92 -15.87
CA PRO A 36 -14.75 -15.14 -15.39
C PRO A 36 -14.21 -16.03 -16.53
N GLU A 37 -14.97 -16.13 -17.63
CA GLU A 37 -14.61 -16.88 -18.83
C GLU A 37 -13.31 -16.40 -19.48
N GLN A 38 -13.01 -15.09 -19.40
CA GLN A 38 -11.78 -14.52 -19.95
C GLN A 38 -10.58 -14.76 -19.03
N ILE A 39 -10.79 -14.89 -17.72
CA ILE A 39 -9.75 -15.18 -16.73
C ILE A 39 -9.18 -16.59 -16.93
N PHE A 40 -10.05 -17.56 -17.25
CA PHE A 40 -9.65 -18.96 -17.49
C PHE A 40 -9.31 -19.27 -18.96
N SER A 41 -9.38 -18.29 -19.86
CA SER A 41 -9.05 -18.47 -21.28
C SER A 41 -7.54 -18.44 -21.53
N TYR A 42 -7.06 -19.31 -22.43
CA TYR A 42 -5.66 -19.32 -22.89
C TYR A 42 -5.57 -18.78 -24.33
N PRO A 43 -4.75 -17.76 -24.62
CA PRO A 43 -3.82 -17.04 -23.72
C PRO A 43 -4.54 -16.02 -22.80
N PRO A 44 -4.00 -15.78 -21.58
CA PRO A 44 -4.56 -14.79 -20.66
C PRO A 44 -4.49 -13.40 -21.28
N LYS A 45 -5.65 -12.74 -21.37
CA LYS A 45 -5.71 -11.38 -21.93
C LYS A 45 -5.17 -10.39 -20.90
N LEU A 46 -4.33 -9.48 -21.34
CA LEU A 46 -3.79 -8.40 -20.50
C LEU A 46 -4.78 -7.25 -20.30
N ILE A 47 -5.75 -7.10 -21.22
CA ILE A 47 -6.74 -6.02 -21.22
C ILE A 47 -8.13 -6.64 -21.43
N PRO A 48 -9.15 -6.26 -20.63
CA PRO A 48 -10.52 -6.75 -20.81
C PRO A 48 -11.05 -6.35 -22.19
N LYS A 49 -11.71 -7.27 -22.89
CA LYS A 49 -12.40 -6.93 -24.15
C LYS A 49 -13.66 -6.09 -23.91
N GLU A 50 -14.29 -6.27 -22.76
CA GLU A 50 -15.53 -5.63 -22.36
C GLU A 50 -15.47 -5.32 -20.87
N LEU A 51 -16.06 -4.21 -20.45
CA LEU A 51 -16.11 -3.82 -19.03
C LEU A 51 -17.18 -4.63 -18.31
N TYR A 52 -16.77 -5.61 -17.51
CA TYR A 52 -17.66 -6.47 -16.74
C TYR A 52 -17.79 -5.98 -15.30
N LEU A 53 -18.86 -5.25 -14.99
CA LEU A 53 -19.09 -4.66 -13.65
C LEU A 53 -19.75 -5.62 -12.66
N ASN A 54 -20.31 -6.75 -13.12
CA ASN A 54 -21.00 -7.69 -12.23
C ASN A 54 -20.06 -8.34 -11.21
N ASN A 55 -18.76 -8.41 -11.47
CA ASN A 55 -17.77 -8.86 -10.48
C ASN A 55 -17.84 -8.04 -9.18
N TYR A 56 -18.14 -6.75 -9.27
CA TYR A 56 -18.28 -5.89 -8.09
C TYR A 56 -19.58 -6.14 -7.35
N THR A 57 -20.70 -6.34 -8.06
CA THR A 57 -21.99 -6.66 -7.42
C THR A 57 -21.93 -8.03 -6.76
N ASP A 58 -21.32 -9.01 -7.41
CA ASP A 58 -21.18 -10.36 -6.87
C ASP A 58 -20.25 -10.37 -5.66
N ALA A 59 -19.14 -9.63 -5.70
CA ALA A 59 -18.24 -9.48 -4.55
C ALA A 59 -18.93 -8.81 -3.35
N LEU A 60 -19.74 -7.77 -3.58
CA LEU A 60 -20.50 -7.09 -2.53
C LEU A 60 -21.61 -7.96 -1.92
N ASN A 61 -22.17 -8.89 -2.69
CA ASN A 61 -23.17 -9.85 -2.21
C ASN A 61 -22.53 -11.07 -1.53
N ALA A 62 -21.36 -11.52 -1.98
CA ALA A 62 -20.68 -12.70 -1.47
C ALA A 62 -20.11 -12.50 -0.05
N ALA A 63 -19.72 -11.27 0.30
CA ALA A 63 -19.21 -10.93 1.61
C ALA A 63 -19.63 -9.53 2.04
N PRO A 64 -19.78 -9.26 3.35
CA PRO A 64 -20.09 -7.93 3.85
C PRO A 64 -18.84 -7.03 3.83
N ILE A 65 -18.31 -6.73 2.63
CA ILE A 65 -17.08 -5.96 2.41
C ILE A 65 -17.13 -4.61 3.15
N MET A 66 -18.28 -3.94 3.12
CA MET A 66 -18.45 -2.68 3.85
C MET A 66 -18.24 -2.81 5.35
N LYS A 67 -18.62 -3.94 5.98
CA LYS A 67 -18.35 -4.16 7.40
C LYS A 67 -16.86 -4.33 7.66
N PHE A 68 -16.13 -5.00 6.76
CA PHE A 68 -14.68 -5.14 6.88
C PHE A 68 -13.97 -3.80 6.73
N ILE A 69 -14.37 -2.97 5.76
CA ILE A 69 -13.82 -1.62 5.57
C ILE A 69 -14.04 -0.78 6.83
N VAL A 70 -15.27 -0.73 7.36
CA VAL A 70 -15.59 0.05 8.57
C VAL A 70 -14.83 -0.47 9.78
N ASN A 71 -14.76 -1.79 9.97
CA ASN A 71 -14.03 -2.38 11.08
C ASN A 71 -12.52 -2.02 11.01
N SER A 72 -11.90 -2.21 9.86
CA SER A 72 -10.49 -1.84 9.66
C SER A 72 -10.26 -0.36 9.86
N PHE A 73 -11.16 0.50 9.39
CA PHE A 73 -11.07 1.94 9.57
C PHE A 73 -11.15 2.36 11.04
N VAL A 74 -12.11 1.81 11.80
CA VAL A 74 -12.26 2.09 13.23
C VAL A 74 -11.03 1.62 14.01
N VAL A 75 -10.53 0.41 13.72
CA VAL A 75 -9.33 -0.13 14.36
C VAL A 75 -8.11 0.72 14.02
N SER A 76 -7.87 1.02 12.75
CA SER A 76 -6.69 1.80 12.33
C SER A 76 -6.71 3.21 12.89
N LEU A 77 -7.89 3.84 12.98
CA LEU A 77 -8.05 5.16 13.59
C LEU A 77 -7.74 5.10 15.09
N GLY A 78 -8.30 4.12 15.80
CA GLY A 78 -8.05 3.93 17.23
C GLY A 78 -6.57 3.69 17.54
N VAL A 79 -5.91 2.84 16.75
CA VAL A 79 -4.47 2.57 16.87
C VAL A 79 -3.67 3.84 16.60
N THR A 80 -3.94 4.56 15.50
CA THR A 80 -3.24 5.79 15.16
C THR A 80 -3.34 6.85 16.27
N ILE A 81 -4.53 7.04 16.85
CA ILE A 81 -4.72 8.01 17.95
C ILE A 81 -3.93 7.57 19.20
N GLY A 82 -4.00 6.28 19.55
CA GLY A 82 -3.24 5.74 20.68
C GLY A 82 -1.72 5.84 20.48
N GLU A 83 -1.25 5.59 19.26
CA GLU A 83 0.15 5.70 18.87
C GLU A 83 0.63 7.15 18.92
N ILE A 84 -0.14 8.11 18.40
CA ILE A 84 0.21 9.54 18.50
C ILE A 84 0.27 9.98 19.96
N PHE A 85 -0.70 9.59 20.78
CA PHE A 85 -0.70 9.96 22.19
C PHE A 85 0.54 9.40 22.91
N THR A 86 0.80 8.10 22.76
CA THR A 86 1.95 7.45 23.41
C THR A 86 3.30 7.95 22.89
N SER A 87 3.44 8.15 21.58
CA SER A 87 4.67 8.68 20.97
C SER A 87 4.93 10.13 21.37
N CYS A 88 3.90 10.98 21.47
CA CYS A 88 4.03 12.35 21.98
C CYS A 88 4.52 12.37 23.43
N LEU A 89 3.94 11.54 24.30
CA LEU A 89 4.39 11.44 25.70
C LEU A 89 5.83 10.93 25.78
N ALA A 90 6.18 9.89 25.02
CA ALA A 90 7.53 9.37 24.96
C ALA A 90 8.53 10.44 24.47
N ALA A 91 8.23 11.11 23.36
CA ALA A 91 9.05 12.17 22.80
C ALA A 91 9.24 13.34 23.79
N PHE A 92 8.19 13.71 24.53
CA PHE A 92 8.26 14.73 25.58
C PHE A 92 9.20 14.31 26.72
N SER A 93 9.06 13.08 27.22
CA SER A 93 9.95 12.55 28.27
C SER A 93 11.40 12.48 27.82
N PHE A 94 11.68 12.08 26.57
CA PHE A 94 13.04 12.08 26.03
C PHE A 94 13.61 13.48 25.80
N SER A 95 12.76 14.46 25.45
CA SER A 95 13.22 15.82 25.14
C SER A 95 13.52 16.63 26.39
N PHE A 96 12.65 16.55 27.41
CA PHE A 96 12.69 17.47 28.56
C PHE A 96 13.23 16.85 29.86
N PHE A 97 13.22 15.52 30.01
CA PHE A 97 13.71 14.87 31.24
C PHE A 97 15.04 14.15 31.02
N ASP A 98 15.97 14.30 31.97
CA ASP A 98 17.22 13.52 32.04
C ASP A 98 17.09 12.40 33.06
N PHE A 99 16.73 11.21 32.60
CA PHE A 99 16.58 10.02 33.44
C PHE A 99 17.73 9.02 33.22
N LYS A 100 18.08 8.27 34.29
CA LYS A 100 19.09 7.20 34.23
C LYS A 100 18.57 6.07 33.33
N GLY A 101 19.19 5.88 32.16
CA GLY A 101 18.76 4.93 31.11
C GLY A 101 18.43 5.57 29.75
N LYS A 102 18.30 6.90 29.69
CA LYS A 102 17.95 7.68 28.48
C LYS A 102 18.84 7.39 27.26
N LYS A 103 20.15 7.19 27.44
CA LYS A 103 21.07 6.88 26.33
C LYS A 103 20.80 5.49 25.74
N VAL A 104 20.55 4.48 26.57
CA VAL A 104 20.30 3.10 26.11
C VAL A 104 18.97 3.03 25.37
N LEU A 105 17.93 3.63 25.94
CA LEU A 105 16.61 3.69 25.30
C LEU A 105 16.61 4.47 23.99
N ARG A 106 17.35 5.58 23.88
CA ARG A 106 17.48 6.35 22.63
C ARG A 106 18.24 5.62 21.51
N TYR A 107 19.08 4.64 21.83
CA TYR A 107 19.78 3.84 20.81
C TYR A 107 19.00 2.57 20.40
N CYS A 108 18.05 2.11 21.24
CA CYS A 108 17.22 0.94 20.97
C CYS A 108 15.84 1.26 20.38
N LEU A 109 15.27 2.44 20.68
CA LEU A 109 14.12 3.02 19.99
C LEU A 109 14.59 3.72 18.71
#